data_AF-A0A6L8GNM0-F1
#
_entry.id   AF-A0A6L8GNM0-F1
#
_cell.length_a   1.000
_cell.length_b   1.000
_cell.length_c   1.000
_cell.angle_alpha   90.00
_cell.angle_beta   90.00
_cell.angle_gamma   90.00
#
_symmetry.space_group_name_H-M   'P 1'
#
loop_
_entity.id
_entity.type
_entity.pdbx_description
1 polymer ?
#
loop_
_entity_poly.entity_id
_entity_poly.type
_entity_poly.pdbx_seq_one_letter_code
_entity_poly.pdbx_strand_id
1 'polypeptide(L)'
;RGLIPYGGSFLVFAVYMGGSLRLSAVSGLGVVYVLTHDSIGVGEDGPTHQPVETMASLRAMPNMVVIRPGDGNETSGAYKVAIRNRKRPTVLALSRQGMPNQANSSAAKVAQGAYILEDCSGVPELILIGTGSELNLCVQASRQLTAMGHRVRVVSMPSMELFEEQSPAYRDSVLPSTVRKRLVVEAAAAFGWHKYIGLDGDSVTMGRFGASAPGGTCMEKFGFTTANVVAKAKALLAA
;
A
#
# COMPACT_ATOMS: atom_id res chain seq x y z
N ARG A 1 1.70 -33.01 8.86
CA ARG A 1 1.60 -31.58 9.25
C ARG A 1 3.02 -31.08 9.45
N GLY A 2 3.42 -29.96 8.85
CA GLY A 2 4.75 -29.36 9.01
C GLY A 2 4.68 -28.03 9.78
N LEU A 3 5.83 -27.53 10.23
CA LEU A 3 5.95 -26.23 10.88
C LEU A 3 5.53 -25.08 9.95
N ILE A 4 5.01 -23.98 10.51
CA ILE A 4 4.72 -22.73 9.79
C ILE A 4 5.73 -21.68 10.29
N PRO A 5 6.85 -21.47 9.59
CA PRO A 5 7.89 -20.56 10.05
C PRO A 5 7.51 -19.10 9.80
N TYR A 6 7.89 -18.23 10.73
CA TYR A 6 7.93 -16.79 10.53
C TYR A 6 9.27 -16.24 11.01
N GLY A 7 9.69 -15.11 10.45
CA GLY A 7 10.87 -14.36 10.89
C GLY A 7 10.65 -12.87 10.70
N GLY A 8 11.25 -12.05 11.56
CA GLY A 8 11.04 -10.60 11.52
C GLY A 8 12.33 -9.78 11.50
N SER A 9 12.24 -8.62 10.86
CA SER A 9 13.31 -7.61 10.77
C SER A 9 12.69 -6.24 10.41
N PHE A 10 13.52 -5.24 10.10
CA PHE A 10 13.06 -4.02 9.43
C PHE A 10 12.93 -4.27 7.92
N LEU A 11 11.97 -3.61 7.28
CA LEU A 11 11.68 -3.78 5.87
C LEU A 11 12.88 -3.47 4.99
N VAL A 12 13.61 -2.41 5.30
CA VAL A 12 14.84 -2.01 4.58
C VAL A 12 15.86 -3.16 4.50
N PHE A 13 15.95 -4.02 5.52
CA PHE A 13 16.89 -5.15 5.55
C PHE A 13 16.42 -6.38 4.75
N ALA A 14 15.26 -6.31 4.08
CA ALA A 14 14.88 -7.30 3.07
C ALA A 14 15.98 -7.45 2.00
N VAL A 15 16.74 -6.38 1.73
CA VAL A 15 17.88 -6.42 0.79
C VAL A 15 18.99 -7.39 1.21
N TYR A 16 19.22 -7.58 2.51
CA TYR A 16 20.21 -8.55 3.02
C TYR A 16 19.74 -9.99 2.86
N MET A 17 18.44 -10.22 2.87
CA MET A 17 17.82 -11.55 2.79
C MET A 17 17.14 -11.81 1.44
N GLY A 18 17.39 -10.98 0.43
CA GLY A 18 16.74 -11.05 -0.89
C GLY A 18 16.89 -12.41 -1.57
N GLY A 19 18.06 -13.05 -1.43
CA GLY A 19 18.30 -14.40 -1.94
C GLY A 19 17.39 -15.45 -1.28
N SER A 20 17.24 -15.41 0.05
CA SER A 20 16.39 -16.33 0.81
C SER A 20 14.91 -16.08 0.58
N LEU A 21 14.48 -14.81 0.47
CA LEU A 21 13.13 -14.41 0.07
C LEU A 21 12.77 -15.03 -1.29
N ARG A 22 13.66 -14.87 -2.27
CA ARG A 22 13.51 -15.42 -3.61
C ARG A 22 13.47 -16.94 -3.60
N LEU A 23 14.33 -17.61 -2.84
CA LEU A 23 14.31 -19.07 -2.75
C LEU A 23 13.00 -19.58 -2.14
N SER A 24 12.44 -18.92 -1.13
CA SER A 24 11.12 -19.29 -0.61
C SER A 24 10.03 -19.17 -1.68
N ALA A 25 10.08 -18.13 -2.51
CA ALA A 25 9.14 -17.94 -3.61
C ALA A 25 9.29 -19.02 -4.68
N VAL A 26 10.53 -19.29 -5.13
CA VAL A 26 10.84 -20.31 -6.16
C VAL A 26 10.49 -21.71 -5.68
N SER A 27 10.80 -22.04 -4.43
CA SER A 27 10.55 -23.36 -3.84
C SER A 27 9.11 -23.55 -3.35
N GLY A 28 8.23 -22.55 -3.51
CA GLY A 28 6.84 -22.62 -3.08
C GLY A 28 6.69 -22.81 -1.57
N LEU A 29 7.55 -22.18 -0.78
CA LEU A 29 7.54 -22.30 0.68
C LEU A 29 6.73 -21.16 1.30
N GLY A 30 5.68 -21.51 2.04
CA GLY A 30 4.85 -20.55 2.78
C GLY A 30 5.53 -19.98 4.03
N VAL A 31 6.65 -19.29 3.88
CA VAL A 31 7.35 -18.55 4.96
C VAL A 31 6.68 -17.20 5.16
N VAL A 32 6.46 -16.80 6.42
CA VAL A 32 5.91 -15.49 6.77
C VAL A 32 7.03 -14.53 7.18
N TYR A 33 7.23 -13.47 6.41
CA TYR A 33 8.25 -12.45 6.66
C TYR A 33 7.61 -11.22 7.28
N VAL A 34 7.84 -10.98 8.56
CA VAL A 34 7.27 -9.88 9.34
C VAL A 34 8.24 -8.70 9.32
N LEU A 35 8.06 -7.78 8.38
CA LEU A 35 9.01 -6.72 8.08
C LEU A 35 8.46 -5.36 8.54
N THR A 36 8.94 -4.88 9.67
CA THR A 36 8.47 -3.64 10.33
C THR A 36 9.22 -2.40 9.82
N HIS A 37 8.88 -1.20 10.31
CA HIS A 37 9.55 0.06 9.96
C HIS A 37 9.55 0.27 8.43
N ASP A 38 8.34 0.23 7.86
CA ASP A 38 8.08 0.08 6.43
C ASP A 38 8.28 1.32 5.55
N SER A 39 8.70 2.45 6.10
CA SER A 39 8.72 3.74 5.39
C SER A 39 9.59 4.78 6.10
N ILE A 40 9.64 5.99 5.56
CA ILE A 40 10.24 7.17 6.23
C ILE A 40 9.60 7.49 7.59
N GLY A 41 8.46 6.89 7.93
CA GLY A 41 7.84 7.00 9.25
C GLY A 41 8.70 6.46 10.39
N VAL A 42 9.75 5.66 10.11
CA VAL A 42 10.75 5.29 11.13
C VAL A 42 11.49 6.50 11.67
N GLY A 43 11.62 7.60 10.93
CA GLY A 43 12.15 8.85 11.48
C GLY A 43 13.66 8.83 11.69
N GLU A 44 14.09 8.98 12.94
CA GLU A 44 15.43 9.44 13.31
C GLU A 44 16.56 8.52 12.86
N ASP A 45 16.30 7.22 12.68
CA ASP A 45 17.28 6.25 12.15
C ASP A 45 17.77 6.62 10.74
N GLY A 46 17.01 7.46 10.03
CA GLY A 46 17.47 8.14 8.82
C GLY A 46 17.53 7.26 7.56
N PRO A 47 18.11 7.78 6.47
CA PRO A 47 17.96 7.20 5.13
C PRO A 47 18.54 5.79 4.96
N THR A 48 19.43 5.35 5.86
CA THR A 48 19.96 3.98 5.87
C THR A 48 18.93 2.95 6.36
N HIS A 49 17.91 3.39 7.10
CA HIS A 49 16.87 2.54 7.69
C HIS A 49 15.48 2.75 7.07
N GLN A 50 15.34 3.77 6.21
CA GLN A 50 14.07 4.17 5.62
C GLN A 50 13.92 3.52 4.23
N PRO A 51 13.08 2.49 4.07
CA PRO A 51 12.88 1.86 2.77
C PRO A 51 12.19 2.83 1.80
N VAL A 52 12.62 2.82 0.53
CA VAL A 52 11.98 3.58 -0.55
C VAL A 52 11.58 2.63 -1.68
N GLU A 53 12.55 1.96 -2.28
CA GLU A 53 12.38 1.03 -3.40
C GLU A 53 12.06 -0.40 -2.98
N THR A 54 12.26 -0.72 -1.71
CA THR A 54 12.19 -2.10 -1.19
C THR A 54 10.82 -2.75 -1.44
N MET A 55 9.72 -2.01 -1.25
CA MET A 55 8.37 -2.49 -1.56
C MET A 55 8.20 -2.85 -3.04
N ALA A 56 8.67 -1.99 -3.94
CA ALA A 56 8.58 -2.22 -5.38
C ALA A 56 9.42 -3.44 -5.80
N SER A 57 10.61 -3.60 -5.22
CA SER A 57 11.47 -4.77 -5.44
C SER A 57 10.77 -6.08 -5.02
N LEU A 58 10.13 -6.08 -3.84
CA LEU A 58 9.41 -7.25 -3.34
C LEU A 58 8.18 -7.58 -4.18
N ARG A 59 7.41 -6.57 -4.61
CA ARG A 59 6.23 -6.73 -5.49
C ARG A 59 6.60 -7.25 -6.88
N ALA A 60 7.80 -6.91 -7.36
CA ALA A 60 8.31 -7.41 -8.63
C ALA A 60 8.73 -8.90 -8.57
N MET A 61 8.89 -9.47 -7.37
CA MET A 61 9.34 -10.84 -7.21
C MET A 61 8.21 -11.83 -7.53
N PRO A 62 8.38 -12.72 -8.54
CA PRO A 62 7.35 -13.70 -8.86
C PRO A 62 7.06 -14.61 -7.67
N ASN A 63 5.78 -14.97 -7.48
CA ASN A 63 5.36 -15.85 -6.39
C ASN A 63 5.74 -15.30 -5.00
N MET A 64 5.75 -13.98 -4.80
CA MET A 64 5.86 -13.34 -3.48
C MET A 64 4.57 -12.58 -3.20
N VAL A 65 3.90 -12.82 -2.07
CA VAL A 65 2.78 -11.96 -1.66
C VAL A 65 3.32 -10.83 -0.80
N VAL A 66 3.05 -9.58 -1.16
CA VAL A 66 3.42 -8.43 -0.35
C VAL A 66 2.15 -7.78 0.18
N ILE A 67 1.99 -7.74 1.50
CA ILE A 67 0.83 -7.15 2.15
C ILE A 67 1.28 -5.98 3.03
N ARG A 68 0.78 -4.78 2.74
CA ARG A 68 0.99 -3.55 3.51
C ARG A 68 -0.33 -3.06 4.10
N PRO A 69 -0.76 -3.60 5.26
CA PRO A 69 -2.06 -3.33 5.85
C PRO A 69 -2.19 -1.89 6.36
N GLY A 70 -3.32 -1.25 6.10
CA GLY A 70 -3.61 0.14 6.49
C GLY A 70 -4.23 0.34 7.86
N ASP A 71 -4.49 -0.73 8.61
CA ASP A 71 -4.89 -0.71 10.02
C ASP A 71 -4.89 -2.11 10.69
N GLY A 72 -5.48 -2.22 11.89
CA GLY A 72 -5.57 -3.47 12.65
C GLY A 72 -6.45 -4.55 12.02
N ASN A 73 -7.55 -4.17 11.35
CA ASN A 73 -8.40 -5.11 10.63
C ASN A 73 -7.65 -5.70 9.44
N GLU A 74 -6.99 -4.85 8.65
CA GLU A 74 -6.19 -5.32 7.52
C GLU A 74 -4.98 -6.13 7.98
N THR A 75 -4.37 -5.80 9.12
CA THR A 75 -3.27 -6.58 9.70
C THR A 75 -3.74 -7.99 10.06
N SER A 76 -4.92 -8.12 10.67
CA SER A 76 -5.56 -9.41 10.97
C SER A 76 -5.85 -10.22 9.68
N GLY A 77 -6.32 -9.54 8.64
CA GLY A 77 -6.53 -10.13 7.32
C GLY A 77 -5.24 -10.60 6.65
N ALA A 78 -4.17 -9.82 6.78
CA ALA A 78 -2.86 -10.13 6.22
C ALA A 78 -2.27 -11.41 6.83
N TYR A 79 -2.33 -11.55 8.17
CA TYR A 79 -1.95 -12.79 8.85
C TYR A 79 -2.83 -13.97 8.42
N LYS A 80 -4.15 -13.77 8.26
CA LYS A 80 -5.05 -14.83 7.79
C LYS A 80 -4.66 -15.31 6.39
N VAL A 81 -4.29 -14.42 5.48
CA VAL A 81 -3.77 -14.78 4.16
C VAL A 81 -2.45 -15.54 4.30
N ALA A 82 -1.49 -15.00 5.06
CA ALA A 82 -0.16 -15.59 5.23
C ALA A 82 -0.22 -17.03 5.80
N ILE A 83 -1.06 -17.28 6.80
CA ILE A 83 -1.21 -18.61 7.42
C ILE A 83 -1.88 -19.61 6.48
N ARG A 84 -2.85 -19.16 5.66
CA ARG A 84 -3.51 -20.03 4.67
C ARG A 84 -2.61 -20.34 3.48
N ASN A 85 -1.73 -19.42 3.14
CA ASN A 85 -0.85 -19.52 2.00
C ASN A 85 0.37 -20.41 2.31
N ARG A 86 0.23 -21.73 2.12
CA ARG A 86 1.32 -22.68 2.41
C ARG A 86 2.25 -23.01 1.26
N LYS A 87 1.93 -22.52 0.05
CA LYS A 87 2.69 -22.81 -1.17
C LYS A 87 3.41 -21.58 -1.75
N ARG A 88 3.42 -20.48 -1.00
CA ARG A 88 4.02 -19.22 -1.44
C ARG A 88 4.34 -18.33 -0.22
N PRO A 89 5.51 -17.67 -0.17
CA PRO A 89 5.85 -16.79 0.94
C PRO A 89 4.95 -15.55 1.00
N THR A 90 4.91 -14.91 2.17
CA THR A 90 4.17 -13.67 2.37
C THR A 90 5.01 -12.69 3.19
N VAL A 91 5.22 -11.48 2.65
CA VAL A 91 5.77 -10.34 3.37
C VAL A 91 4.65 -9.53 3.97
N LEU A 92 4.79 -9.20 5.25
CA LEU A 92 3.96 -8.23 5.97
C LEU A 92 4.80 -6.97 6.20
N ALA A 93 4.53 -5.90 5.46
CA ALA A 93 5.18 -4.61 5.62
C ALA A 93 4.41 -3.78 6.67
N LEU A 94 5.01 -3.56 7.84
CA LEU A 94 4.34 -3.00 9.01
C LEU A 94 4.99 -1.68 9.45
N SER A 95 4.18 -0.71 9.84
CA SER A 95 4.66 0.59 10.30
C SER A 95 5.37 0.53 11.65
N ARG A 96 6.21 1.53 11.94
CA ARG A 96 6.68 1.83 13.31
C ARG A 96 5.61 2.58 14.09
N GLN A 97 5.05 3.58 13.43
CA GLN A 97 4.06 4.50 13.95
C GLN A 97 2.67 3.88 14.02
N GLY A 98 1.87 4.32 14.99
CA GLY A 98 0.45 3.98 15.05
C GLY A 98 -0.34 4.62 13.89
N MET A 99 -1.46 4.01 13.54
CA MET A 99 -2.40 4.51 12.54
C MET A 99 -3.85 4.22 12.97
N PRO A 100 -4.81 5.06 12.56
CA PRO A 100 -6.22 4.87 12.95
C PRO A 100 -6.86 3.69 12.20
N ASN A 101 -7.74 2.97 12.89
CA ASN A 101 -8.63 2.01 12.23
C ASN A 101 -9.63 2.76 11.34
N GLN A 102 -9.77 2.30 10.10
CA GLN A 102 -10.71 2.87 9.15
C GLN A 102 -12.09 2.23 9.34
N ALA A 103 -13.16 3.03 9.23
CA ALA A 103 -14.52 2.57 9.53
C ALA A 103 -14.95 1.35 8.70
N ASN A 104 -14.52 1.29 7.44
CA ASN A 104 -14.92 0.27 6.48
C ASN A 104 -13.82 -0.74 6.15
N SER A 105 -12.70 -0.73 6.89
CA SER A 105 -11.64 -1.71 6.68
C SER A 105 -12.10 -3.12 7.06
N SER A 106 -11.52 -4.13 6.43
CA SER A 106 -11.98 -5.50 6.62
C SER A 106 -10.86 -6.52 6.50
N ALA A 107 -10.72 -7.34 7.54
CA ALA A 107 -9.83 -8.51 7.51
C ALA A 107 -10.16 -9.49 6.38
N ALA A 108 -11.45 -9.60 6.01
CA ALA A 108 -11.87 -10.50 4.93
C ALA A 108 -11.49 -9.96 3.54
N LYS A 109 -11.62 -8.65 3.33
CA LYS A 109 -11.34 -8.01 2.04
C LYS A 109 -9.85 -7.95 1.68
N VAL A 110 -8.93 -8.11 2.66
CA VAL A 110 -7.48 -8.21 2.37
C VAL A 110 -7.17 -9.30 1.35
N ALA A 111 -7.90 -10.43 1.37
CA ALA A 111 -7.72 -11.52 0.42
C ALA A 111 -8.07 -11.13 -1.04
N GLN A 112 -8.78 -10.01 -1.24
CA GLN A 112 -9.07 -9.45 -2.56
C GLN A 112 -7.94 -8.55 -3.08
N GLY A 113 -6.92 -8.26 -2.25
CA GLY A 113 -5.75 -7.44 -2.57
C GLY A 113 -6.01 -5.95 -2.65
N ALA A 114 -7.09 -5.54 -3.32
CA ALA A 114 -7.62 -4.19 -3.30
C ALA A 114 -9.14 -4.20 -3.22
N TYR A 115 -9.71 -3.23 -2.51
CA TYR A 115 -11.14 -3.11 -2.33
C TYR A 115 -11.55 -1.65 -2.07
N ILE A 116 -12.81 -1.35 -2.37
CA ILE A 116 -13.41 -0.05 -2.11
C ILE A 116 -13.61 0.10 -0.60
N LEU A 117 -12.93 1.09 -0.02
CA LEU A 117 -13.02 1.45 1.39
C LEU A 117 -14.13 2.49 1.63
N GLU A 118 -14.12 3.56 0.83
CA GLU A 118 -15.17 4.59 0.81
C GLU A 118 -15.56 4.85 -0.64
N ASP A 119 -16.84 5.10 -0.88
CA ASP A 119 -17.36 5.30 -2.23
C ASP A 119 -18.28 6.52 -2.31
N CYS A 120 -18.59 6.93 -3.53
CA CYS A 120 -19.54 7.98 -3.83
C CYS A 120 -20.78 7.43 -4.53
N SER A 121 -21.86 8.21 -4.60
CA SER A 121 -23.02 7.88 -5.43
C SER A 121 -22.67 8.00 -6.92
N GLY A 122 -22.95 6.97 -7.70
CA GLY A 122 -22.67 6.96 -9.14
C GLY A 122 -21.21 6.68 -9.48
N VAL A 123 -20.77 7.10 -10.67
CA VAL A 123 -19.40 6.87 -11.15
C VAL A 123 -18.44 7.92 -10.55
N PRO A 124 -17.33 7.50 -9.91
CA PRO A 124 -16.35 8.44 -9.36
C PRO A 124 -15.64 9.22 -10.47
N GLU A 125 -15.35 10.48 -10.19
CA GLU A 125 -14.52 11.36 -11.04
C GLU A 125 -13.03 11.18 -10.72
N LEU A 126 -12.73 10.69 -9.51
CA LEU A 126 -11.39 10.47 -9.00
C LEU A 126 -11.36 9.22 -8.11
N ILE A 127 -10.31 8.42 -8.25
CA ILE A 127 -10.01 7.32 -7.33
C ILE A 127 -8.71 7.63 -6.58
N LEU A 128 -8.79 7.66 -5.25
CA LEU A 128 -7.64 7.70 -4.35
C LEU A 128 -7.27 6.28 -3.96
N ILE A 129 -6.01 5.88 -4.19
CA ILE A 129 -5.49 4.55 -3.86
C ILE A 129 -4.48 4.70 -2.72
N GLY A 130 -4.76 4.10 -1.57
CA GLY A 130 -3.87 4.14 -0.40
C GLY A 130 -3.43 2.73 0.03
N THR A 131 -2.25 2.66 0.64
CA THR A 131 -1.73 1.47 1.30
C THR A 131 -1.15 1.85 2.66
N GLY A 132 -1.07 0.91 3.60
CA GLY A 132 -0.40 1.15 4.89
C GLY A 132 -0.86 2.41 5.60
N SER A 133 0.09 3.10 6.23
CA SER A 133 -0.17 4.34 6.99
C SER A 133 -0.76 5.48 6.16
N GLU A 134 -0.59 5.46 4.84
CA GLU A 134 -1.07 6.55 3.96
C GLU A 134 -2.55 6.41 3.61
N LEU A 135 -3.18 5.26 3.89
CA LEU A 135 -4.61 5.05 3.65
C LEU A 135 -5.47 6.12 4.34
N ASN A 136 -5.08 6.53 5.54
CA ASN A 136 -5.76 7.58 6.29
C ASN A 136 -5.68 8.95 5.58
N LEU A 137 -4.60 9.26 4.86
CA LEU A 137 -4.50 10.51 4.09
C LEU A 137 -5.52 10.51 2.94
N CYS A 138 -5.72 9.37 2.27
CA CYS A 138 -6.74 9.23 1.24
C CYS A 138 -8.15 9.44 1.79
N VAL A 139 -8.46 8.88 2.96
CA VAL A 139 -9.76 9.06 3.64
C VAL A 139 -9.99 10.50 4.08
N GLN A 140 -8.96 11.19 4.58
CA GLN A 140 -9.12 12.59 4.94
C GLN A 140 -9.27 13.49 3.70
N ALA A 141 -8.54 13.19 2.62
CA ALA A 141 -8.64 13.92 1.37
C ALA A 141 -9.99 13.71 0.67
N SER A 142 -10.53 12.48 0.65
CA SER A 142 -11.84 12.18 0.08
C SER A 142 -12.93 13.03 0.73
N ARG A 143 -12.95 13.11 2.06
CA ARG A 143 -13.92 13.93 2.81
C ARG A 143 -13.88 15.40 2.40
N GLN A 144 -12.68 15.98 2.28
CA GLN A 144 -12.53 17.37 1.85
C GLN A 144 -12.98 17.58 0.40
N LEU A 145 -12.61 16.68 -0.51
CA LEU A 145 -12.98 16.78 -1.92
C LEU A 145 -14.49 16.57 -2.14
N THR A 146 -15.10 15.64 -1.41
CA THR A 146 -16.55 15.41 -1.44
C THR A 146 -17.31 16.61 -0.86
N ALA A 147 -16.81 17.25 0.20
CA ALA A 147 -17.39 18.49 0.70
C ALA A 147 -17.33 19.65 -0.33
N MET A 148 -16.42 19.56 -1.30
CA MET A 148 -16.32 20.48 -2.44
C MET A 148 -17.16 20.05 -3.65
N GLY A 149 -17.92 18.96 -3.54
CA GLY A 149 -18.82 18.47 -4.59
C GLY A 149 -18.23 17.43 -5.54
N HIS A 150 -17.01 16.94 -5.31
CA HIS A 150 -16.40 15.91 -6.16
C HIS A 150 -16.85 14.49 -5.77
N ARG A 151 -17.10 13.65 -6.79
CA ARG A 151 -17.36 12.21 -6.60
C ARG A 151 -16.04 11.46 -6.47
N VAL A 152 -15.65 11.17 -5.24
CA VAL A 152 -14.36 10.52 -4.93
C VAL A 152 -14.58 9.13 -4.35
N ARG A 153 -13.82 8.17 -4.86
CA ARG A 153 -13.71 6.81 -4.31
C ARG A 153 -12.35 6.64 -3.62
N VAL A 154 -12.33 5.98 -2.47
CA VAL A 154 -11.11 5.53 -1.79
C VAL A 154 -10.97 4.02 -1.91
N VAL A 155 -9.86 3.58 -2.46
CA VAL A 155 -9.47 2.17 -2.55
C VAL A 155 -8.33 1.91 -1.58
N SER A 156 -8.53 0.92 -0.70
CA SER A 156 -7.41 0.32 0.03
C SER A 156 -6.80 -0.78 -0.85
N MET A 157 -5.48 -0.74 -1.05
CA MET A 157 -4.75 -1.74 -1.85
C MET A 157 -3.62 -2.39 -1.02
N PRO A 158 -3.95 -3.20 0.00
CA PRO A 158 -2.94 -3.84 0.83
C PRO A 158 -2.01 -4.79 0.05
N SER A 159 -2.45 -5.42 -1.05
CA SER A 159 -1.59 -6.30 -1.88
C SER A 159 -1.94 -6.21 -3.36
N MET A 160 -0.94 -5.87 -4.18
CA MET A 160 -1.07 -5.88 -5.64
C MET A 160 -1.22 -7.30 -6.16
N GLU A 161 -0.49 -8.27 -5.60
CA GLU A 161 -0.46 -9.63 -6.12
C GLU A 161 -1.81 -10.33 -5.94
N LEU A 162 -2.42 -10.18 -4.76
CA LEU A 162 -3.76 -10.72 -4.51
C LEU A 162 -4.82 -10.03 -5.37
N PHE A 163 -4.64 -8.75 -5.70
CA PHE A 163 -5.58 -8.03 -6.56
C PHE A 163 -5.50 -8.51 -8.01
N GLU A 164 -4.30 -8.77 -8.52
CA GLU A 164 -4.08 -9.31 -9.86
C GLU A 164 -4.61 -10.73 -10.04
N GLU A 165 -4.74 -11.49 -8.96
CA GLU A 165 -5.38 -12.81 -8.95
C GLU A 165 -6.91 -12.76 -9.05
N GLN A 166 -7.52 -11.58 -8.84
CA GLN A 166 -8.96 -11.43 -8.95
C GLN A 166 -9.43 -11.44 -10.41
N SER A 167 -10.69 -11.81 -10.60
CA SER A 167 -11.30 -11.80 -11.93
C SER A 167 -11.23 -10.41 -12.57
N PRO A 168 -11.15 -10.31 -13.91
CA PRO A 168 -11.20 -9.01 -14.59
C PRO A 168 -12.41 -8.16 -14.18
N ALA A 169 -13.58 -8.79 -14.00
CA ALA A 169 -14.79 -8.12 -13.55
C ALA A 169 -14.67 -7.53 -12.14
N TYR A 170 -13.99 -8.22 -11.22
CA TYR A 170 -13.74 -7.67 -9.89
C TYR A 170 -12.73 -6.51 -9.95
N ARG A 171 -11.65 -6.65 -10.72
CA ARG A 171 -10.66 -5.56 -10.85
C ARG A 171 -11.28 -4.31 -11.46
N ASP A 172 -12.13 -4.45 -12.48
CA ASP A 172 -12.86 -3.33 -13.07
C ASP A 172 -13.92 -2.74 -12.14
N SER A 173 -14.56 -3.54 -11.27
CA SER A 173 -15.50 -2.99 -10.28
C SER A 173 -14.81 -2.08 -9.24
N VAL A 174 -13.56 -2.39 -8.87
CA VAL A 174 -12.74 -1.58 -7.95
C VAL A 174 -12.10 -0.39 -8.66
N LEU A 175 -11.46 -0.63 -9.80
CA LEU A 175 -10.75 0.35 -10.62
C LEU A 175 -11.31 0.39 -12.06
N PRO A 176 -12.51 0.97 -12.27
CA PRO A 176 -13.16 1.00 -13.57
C PRO A 176 -12.24 1.61 -14.63
N SER A 177 -12.09 0.92 -15.76
CA SER A 177 -11.28 1.39 -16.89
C SER A 177 -11.70 2.77 -17.42
N THR A 178 -12.97 3.13 -17.24
CA THR A 178 -13.54 4.43 -17.59
C THR A 178 -13.10 5.58 -16.68
N VAL A 179 -12.63 5.28 -15.46
CA VAL A 179 -12.17 6.30 -14.50
C VAL A 179 -10.64 6.31 -14.48
N ARG A 180 -10.08 7.18 -15.33
CA ARG A 180 -8.63 7.29 -15.57
C ARG A 180 -7.90 8.18 -14.56
N LYS A 181 -8.61 9.16 -13.98
CA LYS A 181 -8.08 10.05 -12.95
C LYS A 181 -7.90 9.29 -11.64
N ARG A 182 -6.66 8.88 -11.38
CA ARG A 182 -6.28 8.07 -10.22
C ARG A 182 -5.06 8.68 -9.55
N LEU A 183 -5.12 8.82 -8.23
CA LEU A 183 -4.02 9.31 -7.40
C LEU A 183 -3.65 8.24 -6.38
N VAL A 184 -2.40 7.76 -6.43
CA VAL A 184 -1.89 6.86 -5.40
C VAL A 184 -1.14 7.62 -4.30
N VAL A 185 -1.27 7.20 -3.05
CA VAL A 185 -0.54 7.73 -1.90
C VAL A 185 0.14 6.57 -1.17
N GLU A 186 1.47 6.54 -1.21
CA GLU A 186 2.28 5.51 -0.54
C GLU A 186 3.67 6.07 -0.22
N ALA A 187 4.13 5.92 1.04
CA ALA A 187 5.46 6.33 1.48
C ALA A 187 6.58 5.36 1.03
N ALA A 188 6.61 5.08 -0.28
CA ALA A 188 7.58 4.25 -1.00
C ALA A 188 7.75 4.79 -2.44
N ALA A 189 8.60 4.16 -3.24
CA ALA A 189 8.85 4.56 -4.63
C ALA A 189 7.59 4.45 -5.52
N ALA A 190 7.48 5.34 -6.51
CA ALA A 190 6.41 5.30 -7.52
C ALA A 190 6.45 4.05 -8.42
N PHE A 191 7.60 3.36 -8.48
CA PHE A 191 7.82 2.25 -9.41
C PHE A 191 6.77 1.14 -9.23
N GLY A 192 6.14 0.73 -10.33
CA GLY A 192 5.04 -0.24 -10.33
C GLY A 192 3.64 0.38 -10.25
N TRP A 193 3.47 1.54 -9.60
CA TRP A 193 2.16 2.19 -9.48
C TRP A 193 1.57 2.66 -10.80
N HIS A 194 2.42 2.96 -11.79
CA HIS A 194 2.01 3.30 -13.16
C HIS A 194 1.07 2.26 -13.79
N LYS A 195 1.12 1.00 -13.34
CA LYS A 195 0.16 -0.04 -13.74
C LYS A 195 -1.29 0.30 -13.37
N TYR A 196 -1.50 0.93 -12.22
CA TYR A 196 -2.84 1.24 -11.68
C TYR A 196 -3.28 2.66 -11.99
N ILE A 197 -2.36 3.61 -12.03
CA ILE A 197 -2.68 5.02 -12.30
C ILE A 197 -2.63 5.38 -13.80
N GLY A 198 -1.95 4.58 -14.63
CA GLY A 198 -1.80 4.85 -16.05
C GLY A 198 -0.98 6.10 -16.35
N LEU A 199 -1.20 6.69 -17.53
CA LEU A 199 -0.55 7.93 -17.97
C LEU A 199 -1.33 9.20 -17.55
N ASP A 200 -2.59 9.02 -17.15
CA ASP A 200 -3.52 10.12 -16.82
C ASP A 200 -3.71 10.26 -15.30
N GLY A 201 -2.85 9.59 -14.52
CA GLY A 201 -2.86 9.59 -13.06
C GLY A 201 -1.61 10.26 -12.48
N ASP A 202 -1.60 10.42 -11.16
CA ASP A 202 -0.48 11.01 -10.43
C ASP A 202 -0.22 10.21 -9.13
N SER A 203 0.82 10.58 -8.39
CA SER A 203 1.18 9.97 -7.13
C SER A 203 1.69 10.97 -6.08
N VAL A 204 1.49 10.61 -4.82
CA VAL A 204 2.24 11.10 -3.66
C VAL A 204 3.10 9.94 -3.18
N THR A 205 4.34 9.91 -3.68
CA THR A 205 5.32 8.83 -3.48
C THR A 205 6.72 9.41 -3.29
N MET A 206 7.65 8.57 -2.84
CA MET A 206 9.05 8.95 -2.68
C MET A 206 9.79 8.90 -4.02
N GLY A 207 10.52 9.96 -4.35
CA GLY A 207 11.41 10.05 -5.53
C GLY A 207 12.90 10.09 -5.20
N ARG A 208 13.26 10.04 -3.91
CA ARG A 208 14.65 10.11 -3.40
C ARG A 208 14.73 9.43 -2.04
N PHE A 209 15.93 9.22 -1.52
CA PHE A 209 16.13 8.75 -0.15
C PHE A 209 15.55 9.74 0.89
N GLY A 210 15.25 9.22 2.07
CA GLY A 210 14.71 10.00 3.16
C GLY A 210 15.76 10.85 3.90
N ALA A 211 15.49 11.17 5.15
CA ALA A 211 16.34 12.03 5.99
C ALA A 211 16.19 11.64 7.46
N SER A 212 17.23 11.87 8.26
CA SER A 212 17.17 11.70 9.72
C SER A 212 16.49 12.91 10.35
N ALA A 213 15.25 12.71 10.80
CA ALA A 213 14.41 13.66 11.54
C ALA A 213 13.25 12.88 12.18
N PRO A 214 12.46 13.48 13.09
CA PRO A 214 11.25 12.83 13.61
C PRO A 214 10.30 12.37 12.50
N GLY A 215 9.73 11.17 12.62
CA GLY A 215 8.95 10.54 11.55
C GLY A 215 7.81 11.40 11.00
N GLY A 216 7.08 12.11 11.87
CA GLY A 216 6.06 13.08 11.45
C GLY A 216 6.62 14.24 10.62
N THR A 217 7.79 14.76 11.00
CA THR A 217 8.50 15.79 10.23
C THR A 217 8.96 15.26 8.88
N CYS A 218 9.48 14.02 8.80
CA CYS A 218 9.80 13.38 7.52
C CYS A 218 8.55 13.31 6.63
N MET A 219 7.45 12.75 7.14
CA MET A 219 6.20 12.62 6.38
C MET A 219 5.73 13.98 5.84
N GLU A 220 5.72 15.02 6.66
CA GLU A 220 5.34 16.37 6.25
C GLU A 220 6.25 16.93 5.14
N LYS A 221 7.57 16.90 5.36
CA LYS A 221 8.55 17.51 4.43
C LYS A 221 8.67 16.76 3.10
N PHE A 222 8.35 15.46 3.08
CA PHE A 222 8.25 14.68 1.85
C PHE A 222 6.85 14.73 1.20
N GLY A 223 5.92 15.51 1.76
CA GLY A 223 4.63 15.81 1.14
C GLY A 223 3.51 14.80 1.46
N PHE A 224 3.68 13.94 2.45
CA PHE A 224 2.64 13.04 2.95
C PHE A 224 1.71 13.77 3.91
N THR A 225 0.99 14.75 3.37
CA THR A 225 0.01 15.54 4.09
C THR A 225 -1.33 15.50 3.36
N THR A 226 -2.42 15.56 4.11
CA THR A 226 -3.78 15.64 3.53
C THR A 226 -3.91 16.83 2.58
N ALA A 227 -3.30 17.97 2.92
CA ALA A 227 -3.28 19.16 2.07
C ALA A 227 -2.63 18.90 0.70
N ASN A 228 -1.48 18.20 0.67
CA ASN A 228 -0.82 17.87 -0.59
C ASN A 228 -1.61 16.85 -1.42
N VAL A 229 -2.22 15.85 -0.79
CA VAL A 229 -3.09 14.88 -1.47
C VAL A 229 -4.28 15.60 -2.12
N VAL A 230 -4.95 16.50 -1.40
CA VAL A 230 -6.06 17.31 -1.94
C VAL A 230 -5.58 18.21 -3.08
N ALA A 231 -4.41 18.84 -2.96
CA ALA A 231 -3.87 19.70 -4.01
C ALA A 231 -3.59 18.92 -5.31
N LYS A 232 -2.91 17.76 -5.22
CA LYS A 232 -2.67 16.88 -6.38
C LYS A 232 -3.95 16.33 -6.98
N ALA A 233 -4.90 15.92 -6.14
CA ALA A 233 -6.21 15.46 -6.58
C ALA A 233 -6.95 16.55 -7.40
N LYS A 234 -6.94 17.80 -6.94
CA LYS A 234 -7.53 18.93 -7.66
C LYS A 234 -6.83 19.20 -8.99
N ALA A 235 -5.50 19.16 -9.03
CA ALA A 235 -4.75 19.32 -10.26
C ALA A 235 -5.13 18.23 -11.28
N LEU A 236 -5.27 16.98 -10.82
CA LEU A 236 -5.69 15.85 -11.66
C LEU A 236 -7.14 15.98 -12.15
N LEU A 237 -8.03 16.51 -11.32
CA LEU A 237 -9.42 16.78 -11.68
C LEU A 237 -9.55 17.91 -12.72
N ALA A 238 -8.65 18.89 -12.71
CA ALA A 238 -8.64 20.02 -13.64
C ALA A 238 -7.99 19.73 -15.01
N ALA A 239 -7.15 18.69 -15.10
CA ALA A 239 -6.57 18.19 -16.36
C ALA A 239 -7.59 17.43 -17.21
#